data_AF-A0A6I9UGU4-F1
#
_entry.id   AF-A0A6I9UGU4-F1
#
_cell.length_a   1.000
_cell.length_b   1.000
_cell.length_c   1.000
_cell.angle_alpha   90.00
_cell.angle_beta   90.00
_cell.angle_gamma   90.00
#
_symmetry.space_group_name_H-M   'P 1'
#
loop_
_entity.id
_entity.type
_entity.pdbx_description
1 polymer ?
#
loop_
_entity_poly.entity_id
_entity_poly.type
_entity_poly.pdbx_seq_one_letter_code
_entity_poly.pdbx_strand_id
1 'polypeptide(L)'
;MSTSFSRKIYSEVEEVGWEHLVRMGEDLTFLSFRVMDTKGRVHILEITLDKTYPRCPPSVSVDAPYNFSLEWSSHSKLRDVVRQFQKHVDKLQGFWSTLDDIDRSFWVIDPKHSHYAMSYRQIKLGNDCSVILSINANDPLSLPECRFLGSDNTVNFLRDIWKRNCTRWAKDKSFPENLARVFDTQLPQPPHVQKNEEQVECGICYAQYLPIGTSMMNLVPRVEGQLIIHVKMETVIEHSTVFVLVIGSAPLRQQGSHSMFYLGTALTVQTPLQSKSAPRRTHI
;
A
#
# COMPACT_ATOMS: atom_id res chain seq x y z
N MET A 1 -20.19 -26.03 13.32
CA MET A 1 -19.30 -25.63 14.45
C MET A 1 -19.75 -26.35 15.71
N SER A 2 -18.85 -26.78 16.60
CA SER A 2 -19.24 -27.42 17.86
C SER A 2 -19.64 -26.36 18.90
N THR A 3 -20.59 -26.68 19.77
CA THR A 3 -21.02 -25.82 20.89
C THR A 3 -19.85 -25.40 21.79
N SER A 4 -18.81 -26.25 21.89
CA SER A 4 -17.57 -25.95 22.62
C SER A 4 -16.72 -24.88 21.96
N PHE A 5 -16.63 -24.85 20.62
CA PHE A 5 -15.89 -23.83 19.88
C PHE A 5 -16.57 -22.47 20.02
N SER A 6 -17.88 -22.40 19.79
CA SER A 6 -18.64 -21.15 19.92
C SER A 6 -18.49 -20.55 21.32
N ARG A 7 -18.70 -21.36 22.38
CA ARG A 7 -18.54 -20.90 23.77
C ARG A 7 -17.15 -20.35 24.05
N LYS A 8 -16.11 -20.98 23.49
CA LYS A 8 -14.73 -20.50 23.62
C LYS A 8 -14.56 -19.12 22.99
N ILE A 9 -14.99 -18.94 21.75
CA ILE A 9 -14.86 -17.64 21.06
C ILE A 9 -15.62 -16.54 21.79
N TYR A 10 -16.86 -16.80 22.23
CA TYR A 10 -17.63 -15.84 23.05
C TYR A 10 -16.88 -15.45 24.33
N SER A 11 -16.30 -16.42 25.04
CA SER A 11 -15.50 -16.15 26.25
C SER A 11 -14.25 -15.32 25.95
N GLU A 12 -13.60 -15.56 24.81
CA GLU A 12 -12.40 -14.79 24.44
C GLU A 12 -12.73 -13.38 23.97
N VAL A 13 -13.87 -13.18 23.32
CA VAL A 13 -14.39 -11.84 22.98
C VAL A 13 -14.72 -11.06 24.25
N GLU A 14 -15.36 -11.70 25.24
CA GLU A 14 -15.60 -11.10 26.57
C GLU A 14 -14.28 -10.69 27.25
N GLU A 15 -13.24 -11.53 27.17
CA GLU A 15 -11.90 -11.21 27.70
C GLU A 15 -11.22 -10.03 26.98
N VAL A 16 -11.58 -9.77 25.73
CA VAL A 16 -11.10 -8.61 24.96
C VAL A 16 -11.92 -7.35 25.27
N GLY A 17 -13.23 -7.50 25.45
CA GLY A 17 -14.21 -6.42 25.60
C GLY A 17 -15.08 -6.26 24.36
N TRP A 18 -16.40 -6.34 24.54
CA TRP A 18 -17.40 -6.21 23.47
C TRP A 18 -17.40 -4.84 22.80
N GLU A 19 -17.02 -3.80 23.53
CA GLU A 19 -16.87 -2.43 23.05
C GLU A 19 -15.77 -2.28 22.00
N HIS A 20 -14.82 -3.22 21.95
CA HIS A 20 -13.78 -3.26 20.94
C HIS A 20 -14.17 -4.07 19.71
N LEU A 21 -15.21 -4.91 19.79
CA LEU A 21 -15.66 -5.71 18.65
C LEU A 21 -16.41 -4.82 17.64
N VAL A 22 -16.00 -4.88 16.37
CA VAL A 22 -16.63 -4.14 15.27
C VAL A 22 -17.53 -5.04 14.45
N ARG A 23 -17.04 -6.23 14.07
CA ARG A 23 -17.80 -7.23 13.31
C ARG A 23 -17.46 -8.62 13.80
N MET A 24 -18.45 -9.50 13.77
CA MET A 24 -18.28 -10.93 13.98
C MET A 24 -19.12 -11.68 12.96
N GLY A 25 -18.50 -12.63 12.25
CA GLY A 25 -19.20 -13.49 11.30
C GLY A 25 -20.15 -14.46 12.01
N GLU A 26 -21.24 -14.84 11.34
CA GLU A 26 -22.25 -15.76 11.90
C GLU A 26 -21.65 -17.13 12.27
N ASP A 27 -20.65 -17.58 11.51
CA ASP A 27 -19.94 -18.84 11.73
C ASP A 27 -18.80 -18.72 12.76
N LEU A 28 -18.58 -17.53 13.32
CA LEU A 28 -17.52 -17.17 14.26
C LEU A 28 -16.10 -17.40 13.72
N THR A 29 -15.94 -17.52 12.40
CA THR A 29 -14.62 -17.66 11.77
C THR A 29 -13.97 -16.32 11.48
N PHE A 30 -14.75 -15.24 11.43
CA PHE A 30 -14.24 -13.89 11.20
C PHE A 30 -14.59 -12.99 12.39
N LEU A 31 -13.60 -12.25 12.89
CA LEU A 31 -13.78 -11.19 13.88
C LEU A 31 -13.01 -9.96 13.44
N SER A 32 -13.52 -8.77 13.77
CA SER A 32 -12.74 -7.55 13.69
C SER A 32 -12.84 -6.74 14.98
N PHE A 33 -11.70 -6.22 15.42
CA PHE A 33 -11.57 -5.41 16.61
C PHE A 33 -11.05 -4.02 16.26
N ARG A 34 -11.57 -3.00 16.93
CA ARG A 34 -11.04 -1.63 16.88
C ARG A 34 -10.06 -1.40 18.02
N VAL A 35 -8.95 -0.76 17.68
CA VAL A 35 -7.95 -0.24 18.60
C VAL A 35 -7.85 1.26 18.38
N MET A 36 -7.95 2.05 19.44
CA MET A 36 -7.74 3.49 19.37
C MET A 36 -6.32 3.80 19.84
N ASP A 37 -5.60 4.61 19.06
CA ASP A 37 -4.27 5.05 19.45
C ASP A 37 -4.27 6.32 20.31
N THR A 38 -3.07 6.74 20.74
CA THR A 38 -2.89 7.91 21.62
C THR A 38 -3.33 9.24 21.01
N LYS A 39 -3.52 9.30 19.69
CA LYS A 39 -3.99 10.48 18.95
C LYS A 39 -5.47 10.38 18.59
N GLY A 40 -6.17 9.36 19.07
CA GLY A 40 -7.59 9.12 18.80
C GLY A 40 -7.87 8.51 17.43
N ARG A 41 -6.84 8.06 16.70
CA ARG A 41 -7.03 7.37 15.42
C ARG A 41 -7.51 5.95 15.69
N VAL A 42 -8.50 5.50 14.92
CA VAL A 42 -9.08 4.17 15.04
C VAL A 42 -8.45 3.24 14.02
N HIS A 43 -7.91 2.13 14.50
CA HIS A 43 -7.23 1.08 13.74
C HIS A 43 -8.06 -0.20 13.80
N ILE A 44 -8.22 -0.89 12.67
CA ILE A 44 -9.00 -2.12 12.58
C ILE A 44 -8.06 -3.32 12.45
N LEU A 45 -8.22 -4.29 13.34
CA LEU A 45 -7.62 -5.61 13.27
C LEU A 45 -8.67 -6.60 12.81
N GLU A 46 -8.42 -7.25 11.68
CA GLU A 46 -9.24 -8.36 11.20
C GLU A 46 -8.57 -9.69 11.52
N ILE A 47 -9.35 -10.63 12.03
CA ILE A 47 -8.90 -11.95 12.47
C ILE A 47 -9.77 -13.01 11.80
N THR A 48 -9.13 -13.96 11.14
CA THR A 48 -9.77 -15.15 10.58
C THR A 48 -9.29 -16.39 11.30
N LEU A 49 -10.24 -17.14 11.85
CA LEU A 49 -10.07 -18.38 12.58
C LEU A 49 -10.40 -19.57 11.68
N ASP A 50 -9.58 -20.61 11.76
CA ASP A 50 -9.87 -21.89 11.13
C ASP A 50 -10.04 -23.01 12.17
N LYS A 51 -10.26 -24.24 11.69
CA LYS A 51 -10.46 -25.42 12.54
C LYS A 51 -9.23 -25.81 13.38
N THR A 52 -8.06 -25.27 13.08
CA THR A 52 -6.81 -25.55 13.78
C THR A 52 -6.62 -24.64 14.99
N TYR A 53 -7.38 -23.55 15.11
CA TYR A 53 -7.38 -22.67 16.26
C TYR A 53 -7.75 -23.39 17.57
N PRO A 54 -7.06 -23.13 18.70
CA PRO A 54 -5.91 -22.22 18.89
C PRO A 54 -4.53 -22.89 18.67
N ARG A 55 -4.48 -24.16 18.21
CA ARG A 55 -3.19 -24.87 18.08
C ARG A 55 -2.27 -24.18 17.08
N CYS A 56 -2.83 -23.59 16.03
CA CYS A 56 -2.13 -22.72 15.11
C CYS A 56 -2.60 -21.26 15.27
N PRO A 57 -1.76 -20.27 14.90
CA PRO A 57 -2.16 -18.87 14.92
C PRO A 57 -3.34 -18.60 14.00
N PRO A 58 -4.20 -17.64 14.37
CA PRO A 58 -5.19 -17.13 13.42
C PRO A 58 -4.51 -16.31 12.33
N SER A 59 -5.17 -16.17 11.18
CA SER A 59 -4.76 -15.21 10.15
C SER A 59 -5.17 -13.81 10.57
N VAL A 60 -4.26 -12.85 10.45
CA VAL A 60 -4.48 -11.45 10.83
C VAL A 60 -4.27 -10.54 9.64
N SER A 61 -5.13 -9.54 9.49
CA SER A 61 -5.04 -8.50 8.47
C SER A 61 -5.18 -7.13 9.15
N VAL A 62 -4.27 -6.22 8.83
CA VAL A 62 -4.19 -4.88 9.40
C VAL A 62 -3.77 -3.88 8.32
N ASP A 63 -4.29 -2.66 8.40
CA ASP A 63 -3.88 -1.56 7.53
C ASP A 63 -2.62 -0.89 8.11
N ALA A 64 -1.44 -1.39 7.77
CA ALA A 64 -0.16 -0.91 8.30
C ALA A 64 0.93 -0.92 7.21
N PRO A 65 1.94 -0.03 7.28
CA PRO A 65 2.94 0.13 6.24
C PRO A 65 3.94 -1.04 6.14
N TYR A 66 3.94 -1.94 7.12
CA TYR A 66 4.70 -3.18 7.10
C TYR A 66 3.95 -4.28 7.85
N ASN A 67 4.35 -5.52 7.58
CA ASN A 67 3.68 -6.71 8.10
C ASN A 67 3.65 -6.75 9.63
N PHE A 68 2.48 -7.07 10.18
CA PHE A 68 2.30 -7.39 11.58
C PHE A 68 2.67 -8.87 11.83
N SER A 69 3.76 -9.09 12.55
CA SER A 69 4.22 -10.43 12.94
C SER A 69 3.59 -10.84 14.27
N LEU A 70 2.69 -11.81 14.23
CA LEU A 70 2.01 -12.33 15.42
C LEU A 70 2.85 -13.42 16.09
N GLU A 71 3.23 -13.21 17.35
CA GLU A 71 3.80 -14.27 18.18
C GLU A 71 2.66 -15.13 18.76
N TRP A 72 2.75 -16.45 18.58
CA TRP A 72 1.66 -17.35 18.92
C TRP A 72 2.11 -18.65 19.59
N SER A 73 1.31 -19.12 20.53
CA SER A 73 1.42 -20.44 21.16
C SER A 73 0.03 -21.09 21.25
N SER A 74 -0.03 -22.39 21.50
CA SER A 74 -1.31 -23.12 21.68
C SER A 74 -2.15 -22.65 22.88
N HIS A 75 -1.56 -21.87 23.79
CA HIS A 75 -2.24 -21.26 24.94
C HIS A 75 -2.66 -19.82 24.71
N SER A 76 -2.24 -19.22 23.58
CA SER A 76 -2.59 -17.86 23.21
C SER A 76 -4.08 -17.75 22.86
N LYS A 77 -4.62 -16.55 23.07
CA LYS A 77 -6.03 -16.18 22.88
C LYS A 77 -6.17 -14.92 22.03
N LEU A 78 -7.41 -14.58 21.64
CA LEU A 78 -7.72 -13.34 20.91
C LEU A 78 -7.17 -12.08 21.61
N ARG A 79 -7.24 -12.03 22.96
CA ARG A 79 -6.67 -10.92 23.75
C ARG A 79 -5.17 -10.72 23.51
N ASP A 80 -4.42 -11.79 23.30
CA ASP A 80 -2.99 -11.70 23.03
C ASP A 80 -2.73 -11.10 21.64
N VAL A 81 -3.57 -11.41 20.65
CA VAL A 81 -3.52 -10.81 19.31
C VAL A 81 -3.78 -9.31 19.40
N VAL A 82 -4.87 -8.91 20.05
CA VAL A 82 -5.26 -7.49 20.21
C VAL A 82 -4.18 -6.72 20.97
N ARG A 83 -3.61 -7.29 22.04
CA ARG A 83 -2.52 -6.67 22.79
C ARG A 83 -1.25 -6.50 21.96
N GLN A 84 -0.89 -7.49 21.14
CA GLN A 84 0.26 -7.38 20.24
C GLN A 84 0.01 -6.34 19.14
N PHE A 85 -1.21 -6.28 18.61
CA PHE A 85 -1.59 -5.27 17.64
C PHE A 85 -1.55 -3.86 18.22
N GLN A 86 -2.02 -3.64 19.46
CA GLN A 86 -1.87 -2.35 20.16
C GLN A 86 -0.41 -1.91 20.21
N LYS A 87 0.51 -2.80 20.61
CA LYS A 87 1.94 -2.49 20.64
C LYS A 87 2.50 -2.16 19.25
N HIS A 88 1.96 -2.78 18.20
CA HIS A 88 2.35 -2.47 16.83
C HIS A 88 1.87 -1.08 16.40
N VAL A 89 0.62 -0.74 16.71
CA VAL A 89 0.04 0.61 16.53
C VAL A 89 0.86 1.67 17.29
N ASP A 90 1.30 1.37 18.52
CA ASP A 90 2.10 2.29 19.33
C ASP A 90 3.47 2.59 18.69
N LYS A 91 4.09 1.62 18.02
CA LYS A 91 5.36 1.82 17.29
C LYS A 91 5.21 2.71 16.06
N LEU A 92 4.04 2.71 15.44
CA LEU A 92 3.74 3.46 14.22
C LEU A 92 3.27 4.89 14.46
N GLN A 93 3.14 5.31 15.72
CA GLN A 93 2.64 6.66 16.06
C GLN A 93 3.46 7.78 15.42
N GLY A 94 4.78 7.66 15.39
CA GLY A 94 5.65 8.64 14.75
C GLY A 94 5.40 8.74 13.25
N PHE A 95 5.20 7.60 12.58
CA PHE A 95 4.96 7.55 11.14
C PHE A 95 3.65 8.23 10.76
N TRP A 96 2.53 7.84 11.40
CA TRP A 96 1.25 8.47 11.08
C TRP A 96 1.22 9.94 11.50
N SER A 97 1.90 10.34 12.58
CA SER A 97 2.00 11.76 12.95
C SER A 97 2.73 12.57 11.88
N THR A 98 3.82 12.03 11.29
CA THR A 98 4.48 12.68 10.16
C THR A 98 3.56 12.83 8.95
N LEU A 99 2.78 11.79 8.62
CA LEU A 99 1.81 11.88 7.53
C LEU A 99 0.73 12.93 7.81
N ASP A 100 0.18 12.95 9.03
CA ASP A 100 -0.79 13.96 9.45
C ASP A 100 -0.20 15.38 9.36
N ASP A 101 1.08 15.56 9.70
CA ASP A 101 1.78 16.84 9.58
C ASP A 101 1.92 17.28 8.11
N ILE A 102 2.24 16.35 7.21
CA ILE A 102 2.30 16.61 5.76
C ILE A 102 0.92 16.99 5.24
N ASP A 103 -0.10 16.21 5.58
CA ASP A 103 -1.48 16.37 5.11
C ASP A 103 -2.08 17.71 5.55
N ARG A 104 -1.71 18.19 6.75
CA ARG A 104 -2.13 19.52 7.24
C ARG A 104 -1.33 20.67 6.63
N SER A 105 -0.09 20.44 6.23
CA SER A 105 0.83 21.53 5.85
C SER A 105 0.88 21.80 4.34
N PHE A 106 0.54 20.80 3.51
CA PHE A 106 0.75 20.85 2.07
C PHE A 106 -0.49 20.53 1.27
N TRP A 107 -0.56 21.05 0.05
CA TRP A 107 -1.53 20.60 -0.93
C TRP A 107 -1.19 19.19 -1.42
N VAL A 108 -1.74 18.19 -0.72
CA VAL A 108 -1.68 16.77 -1.11
C VAL A 108 -2.67 16.52 -2.26
N ILE A 109 -2.15 15.99 -3.36
CA ILE A 109 -2.90 15.61 -4.56
C ILE A 109 -3.35 14.14 -4.46
N ASP A 110 -2.46 13.28 -3.94
CA ASP A 110 -2.68 11.84 -3.83
C ASP A 110 -1.97 11.29 -2.58
N PRO A 111 -2.60 10.38 -1.80
CA PRO A 111 -3.92 9.78 -2.02
C PRO A 111 -5.08 10.71 -1.65
N LYS A 112 -6.21 10.62 -2.37
CA LYS A 112 -7.45 11.35 -2.02
C LYS A 112 -8.09 10.87 -0.72
N HIS A 113 -7.88 9.59 -0.38
CA HIS A 113 -8.29 8.96 0.88
C HIS A 113 -7.09 8.28 1.49
N SER A 114 -6.69 8.71 2.70
CA SER A 114 -5.54 8.12 3.37
C SER A 114 -5.93 6.78 4.02
N HIS A 115 -5.14 5.75 3.72
CA HIS A 115 -5.11 4.49 4.45
C HIS A 115 -3.82 4.42 5.28
N TYR A 116 -3.84 3.71 6.40
CA TYR A 116 -2.72 3.69 7.34
C TYR A 116 -1.49 2.95 6.81
N ALA A 117 -1.63 2.11 5.78
CA ALA A 117 -0.51 1.48 5.08
C ALA A 117 0.18 2.39 4.05
N MET A 118 -0.45 3.50 3.63
CA MET A 118 0.09 4.35 2.56
C MET A 118 1.26 5.18 3.04
N SER A 119 2.46 4.78 2.61
CA SER A 119 3.74 5.40 2.96
C SER A 119 4.20 6.50 2.00
N TYR A 120 3.31 7.03 1.17
CA TYR A 120 3.66 8.12 0.26
C TYR A 120 2.65 9.26 0.31
N ARG A 121 3.09 10.45 -0.13
CA ARG A 121 2.25 11.61 -0.42
C ARG A 121 2.72 12.29 -1.69
N GLN A 122 1.82 12.50 -2.63
CA GLN A 122 2.07 13.37 -3.78
C GLN A 122 1.62 14.79 -3.42
N ILE A 123 2.56 15.73 -3.35
CA ILE A 123 2.26 17.14 -3.04
C ILE A 123 2.46 18.03 -4.25
N LYS A 124 1.63 19.07 -4.37
CA LYS A 124 1.75 20.09 -5.42
C LYS A 124 2.93 21.00 -5.13
N LEU A 125 3.73 21.30 -6.16
CA LEU A 125 4.83 22.26 -6.06
C LEU A 125 4.52 23.60 -6.75
N GLY A 126 3.55 23.62 -7.69
CA GLY A 126 3.25 24.76 -8.56
C GLY A 126 3.68 24.52 -10.01
N ASN A 127 3.28 25.37 -10.95
CA ASN A 127 3.63 25.28 -12.39
C ASN A 127 3.41 23.88 -12.99
N ASP A 128 2.24 23.29 -12.73
CA ASP A 128 1.87 21.92 -13.14
C ASP A 128 2.87 20.83 -12.72
N CYS A 129 3.64 21.09 -11.66
CA CYS A 129 4.59 20.15 -11.08
C CYS A 129 4.13 19.64 -9.71
N SER A 130 4.51 18.40 -9.42
CA SER A 130 4.28 17.75 -8.14
C SER A 130 5.47 16.86 -7.78
N VAL A 131 5.55 16.46 -6.51
CA VAL A 131 6.53 15.50 -6.03
C VAL A 131 5.84 14.41 -5.23
N ILE A 132 6.15 13.17 -5.55
CA ILE A 132 5.82 12.01 -4.71
C ILE A 132 6.93 11.87 -3.69
N LEU A 133 6.56 11.95 -2.41
CA LEU A 133 7.42 11.72 -1.26
C LEU A 133 7.14 10.32 -0.73
N SER A 134 8.15 9.45 -0.70
CA SER A 134 8.07 8.16 -0.01
C SER A 134 8.65 8.29 1.39
N ILE A 135 7.81 8.07 2.40
CA ILE A 135 8.11 8.20 3.83
C ILE A 135 8.51 6.83 4.38
N ASN A 136 9.67 6.75 5.01
CA ASN A 136 10.10 5.53 5.66
C ASN A 136 9.31 5.30 6.96
N ALA A 137 8.48 4.27 7.03
CA ALA A 137 7.68 3.98 8.23
C ALA A 137 8.50 3.66 9.49
N ASN A 138 9.75 3.18 9.34
CA ASN A 138 10.63 2.88 10.46
C ASN A 138 11.47 4.09 10.91
N ASP A 139 11.61 5.10 10.05
CA ASP A 139 12.36 6.33 10.33
C ASP A 139 11.66 7.53 9.67
N PRO A 140 10.46 7.90 10.14
CA PRO A 140 9.56 8.81 9.40
C PRO A 140 10.07 10.26 9.33
N LEU A 141 11.09 10.61 10.10
CA LEU A 141 11.74 11.93 10.06
C LEU A 141 13.00 11.94 9.18
N SER A 142 13.36 10.81 8.55
CA SER A 142 14.47 10.77 7.59
C SER A 142 14.14 11.56 6.32
N LEU A 143 15.17 11.92 5.56
CA LEU A 143 15.01 12.46 4.21
C LEU A 143 14.15 11.48 3.38
N PRO A 144 13.02 11.91 2.81
CA PRO A 144 12.18 11.05 1.99
C PRO A 144 12.81 10.79 0.63
N GLU A 145 12.44 9.68 0.01
CA GLU A 145 12.71 9.51 -1.42
C GLU A 145 11.73 10.38 -2.22
N CYS A 146 12.24 11.03 -3.28
CA CYS A 146 11.44 11.95 -4.07
C CYS A 146 11.39 11.57 -5.54
N ARG A 147 10.19 11.59 -6.10
CA ARG A 147 9.95 11.49 -7.54
C ARG A 147 9.16 12.69 -8.02
N PHE A 148 9.83 13.54 -8.80
CA PHE A 148 9.23 14.73 -9.42
C PHE A 148 8.42 14.36 -10.65
N LEU A 149 7.29 15.03 -10.84
CA LEU A 149 6.39 14.90 -11.97
C LEU A 149 6.08 16.29 -12.52
N GLY A 150 6.19 16.48 -13.84
CA GLY A 150 6.03 17.78 -14.51
C GLY A 150 6.78 17.82 -15.84
N SER A 151 6.95 19.02 -16.42
CA SER A 151 7.77 19.19 -17.62
C SER A 151 9.26 18.96 -17.35
N ASP A 152 9.99 18.43 -18.33
CA ASP A 152 11.40 18.03 -18.17
C ASP A 152 12.29 19.18 -17.66
N ASN A 153 12.11 20.39 -18.19
CA ASN A 153 12.88 21.57 -17.79
C ASN A 153 12.68 21.88 -16.30
N THR A 154 11.43 21.85 -15.84
CA THR A 154 11.09 22.15 -14.43
C THR A 154 11.54 21.02 -13.50
N VAL A 155 11.34 19.77 -13.92
CA VAL A 155 11.75 18.59 -13.15
C VAL A 155 13.27 18.53 -12.98
N ASN A 156 14.04 18.82 -14.03
CA ASN A 156 15.50 18.82 -13.95
C ASN A 156 15.99 19.93 -13.00
N PHE A 157 15.42 21.13 -13.09
CA PHE A 157 15.71 22.23 -12.17
C PHE A 157 15.42 21.87 -10.70
N LEU A 158 14.25 21.29 -10.41
CA LEU A 158 13.87 20.85 -9.06
C LEU A 158 14.78 19.73 -8.54
N ARG A 159 15.19 18.80 -9.41
CA ARG A 159 16.15 17.74 -9.07
C ARG A 159 17.51 18.33 -8.69
N ASP A 160 17.96 19.37 -9.38
CA ASP A 160 19.22 20.04 -9.05
C ASP A 160 19.13 20.83 -7.75
N ILE A 161 17.98 21.47 -7.45
CA ILE A 161 17.72 22.06 -6.13
C ILE A 161 17.79 20.99 -5.04
N TRP A 162 17.05 19.89 -5.22
CA TRP A 162 16.98 18.79 -4.27
C TRP A 162 18.38 18.21 -3.97
N LYS A 163 19.15 17.88 -5.01
CA LYS A 163 20.51 17.35 -4.89
C LYS A 163 21.45 18.30 -4.13
N ARG A 164 21.33 19.61 -4.36
CA ARG A 164 22.17 20.62 -3.69
C ARG A 164 21.81 20.80 -2.22
N ASN A 165 20.52 20.71 -1.89
CA ASN A 165 20.01 21.12 -0.58
C ASN A 165 19.59 19.96 0.33
N CYS A 166 19.50 18.71 -0.14
CA CYS A 166 19.06 17.58 0.68
C CYS A 166 19.92 17.34 1.93
N THR A 167 21.19 17.73 1.89
CA THR A 167 22.11 17.70 3.05
C THR A 167 21.71 18.66 4.18
N ARG A 168 20.82 19.62 3.90
CA ARG A 168 20.25 20.54 4.89
C ARG A 168 19.09 19.92 5.68
N TRP A 169 18.66 18.70 5.33
CA TRP A 169 17.62 17.97 6.04
C TRP A 169 18.09 17.62 7.45
N ALA A 170 17.29 17.97 8.45
CA ALA A 170 17.64 17.78 9.86
C ALA A 170 16.46 17.20 10.64
N LYS A 171 16.68 16.09 11.34
CA LYS A 171 15.61 15.35 12.05
C LYS A 171 15.01 16.11 13.24
N ASP A 172 15.70 17.14 13.74
CA ASP A 172 15.23 18.03 14.80
C ASP A 172 14.28 19.13 14.28
N LYS A 173 14.11 19.25 12.96
CA LYS A 173 13.18 20.18 12.31
C LYS A 173 11.90 19.47 11.91
N SER A 174 10.81 20.24 11.86
CA SER A 174 9.53 19.72 11.39
C SER A 174 9.65 19.32 9.91
N PHE A 175 8.86 18.32 9.50
CA PHE A 175 8.85 17.86 8.11
C PHE A 175 8.56 19.02 7.13
N PRO A 176 7.62 19.95 7.44
CA PRO A 176 7.38 21.09 6.57
C PRO A 176 8.54 22.08 6.45
N GLU A 177 9.19 22.39 7.57
CA GLU A 177 10.38 23.24 7.59
C GLU A 177 11.51 22.65 6.74
N ASN A 178 11.73 21.34 6.85
CA ASN A 178 12.75 20.66 6.07
C ASN A 178 12.47 20.77 4.57
N LEU A 179 11.24 20.51 4.12
CA LEU A 179 10.91 20.63 2.70
C LEU A 179 11.04 22.06 2.19
N ALA A 180 10.60 23.07 2.95
CA ALA A 180 10.77 24.47 2.57
C ALA A 180 12.26 24.84 2.42
N ARG A 181 13.12 24.35 3.32
CA ARG A 181 14.58 24.56 3.27
C ARG A 181 15.24 23.83 2.09
N VAL A 182 14.77 22.65 1.74
CA VAL A 182 15.31 21.88 0.61
C VAL A 182 14.91 22.52 -0.71
N PHE A 183 13.64 22.88 -0.87
CA PHE A 183 13.13 23.52 -2.09
C PHE A 183 13.46 25.00 -2.20
N ASP A 184 13.97 25.63 -1.14
CA ASP A 184 14.31 27.05 -1.08
C ASP A 184 13.11 27.95 -1.43
N THR A 185 11.91 27.47 -1.12
CA THR A 185 10.64 28.16 -1.37
C THR A 185 9.57 27.63 -0.43
N GLN A 186 8.56 28.44 -0.19
CA GLN A 186 7.34 27.97 0.46
C GLN A 186 6.55 27.11 -0.51
N LEU A 187 6.09 25.95 -0.05
CA LEU A 187 5.27 25.05 -0.86
C LEU A 187 3.79 25.44 -0.74
N PRO A 188 2.98 25.15 -1.78
CA PRO A 188 1.53 25.35 -1.73
C PRO A 188 0.90 24.66 -0.51
N GLN A 189 0.17 25.45 0.27
CA GLN A 189 -0.66 24.97 1.36
C GLN A 189 -1.98 24.37 0.82
N PRO A 190 -2.70 23.56 1.62
CA PRO A 190 -4.03 23.10 1.24
C PRO A 190 -4.93 24.29 0.87
N PRO A 191 -5.72 24.20 -0.20
CA PRO A 191 -6.62 25.28 -0.57
C PRO A 191 -7.60 25.57 0.58
N HIS A 192 -7.82 26.85 0.89
CA HIS A 192 -8.95 27.24 1.73
C HIS A 192 -10.22 26.80 1.01
N VAL A 193 -10.97 25.86 1.58
CA VAL A 193 -12.20 25.33 0.98
C VAL A 193 -13.23 26.46 0.89
N GLN A 194 -13.26 27.18 -0.23
CA GLN A 194 -14.51 27.67 -0.79
C GLN A 194 -15.03 26.53 -1.65
N LYS A 195 -16.19 25.98 -1.25
CA LYS A 195 -16.92 24.95 -2.00
C LYS A 195 -17.21 25.45 -3.42
N ASN A 196 -16.30 25.18 -4.34
CA ASN A 196 -16.56 25.08 -5.77
C ASN A 196 -15.61 24.01 -6.28
N GLU A 197 -15.95 22.77 -5.95
CA GLU A 197 -15.35 21.60 -6.57
C GLU A 197 -15.84 21.57 -8.01
N GLU A 198 -15.00 22.00 -8.96
CA GLU A 198 -15.15 21.55 -10.33
C GLU A 198 -14.96 20.03 -10.32
N GLN A 199 -16.09 19.33 -10.38
CA GLN A 199 -16.20 17.89 -10.33
C GLN A 199 -15.54 17.31 -11.60
N VAL A 200 -14.29 16.86 -11.48
CA VAL A 200 -13.65 16.10 -12.55
C VAL A 200 -14.11 14.65 -12.45
N GLU A 201 -15.12 14.30 -13.26
CA GLU A 201 -15.58 12.93 -13.45
C GLU A 201 -14.58 12.15 -14.33
N CYS A 202 -14.41 10.85 -14.05
CA CYS A 202 -13.66 9.98 -14.95
C CYS A 202 -14.37 9.90 -16.31
N GLY A 203 -13.74 10.33 -17.41
CA GLY A 203 -14.35 10.32 -18.76
C GLY A 203 -14.66 8.93 -19.37
N ILE A 204 -14.57 7.86 -18.59
CA ILE A 204 -14.88 6.48 -19.00
C ILE A 204 -16.08 5.96 -18.20
N CYS A 205 -16.00 5.99 -16.87
CA CYS A 205 -17.04 5.47 -15.99
C CYS A 205 -17.94 6.55 -15.39
N TYR A 206 -17.63 7.82 -15.62
CA TYR A 206 -18.30 8.99 -15.04
C TYR A 206 -18.40 8.96 -13.51
N ALA A 207 -17.64 8.07 -12.87
CA ALA A 207 -17.59 7.95 -11.43
C ALA A 207 -16.62 9.00 -10.88
N GLN A 208 -17.05 9.71 -9.84
CA GLN A 208 -16.21 10.65 -9.10
C GLN A 208 -15.17 9.90 -8.24
N TYR A 209 -15.53 8.70 -7.75
CA TYR A 209 -14.68 7.81 -6.98
C TYR A 209 -15.02 6.36 -7.33
N LEU A 210 -14.01 5.48 -7.42
CA LEU A 210 -14.25 4.04 -7.47
C LEU A 210 -14.57 3.56 -6.05
N PRO A 211 -15.68 2.85 -5.82
CA PRO A 211 -16.02 2.36 -4.49
C PRO A 211 -14.94 1.38 -4.02
N ILE A 212 -14.17 1.79 -3.01
CA ILE A 212 -13.31 0.89 -2.25
C ILE A 212 -14.25 0.15 -1.29
N GLY A 213 -14.33 -1.17 -1.49
CA GLY A 213 -15.42 -2.00 -0.97
C GLY A 213 -15.66 -1.85 0.53
N THR A 214 -16.83 -1.31 0.87
CA THR A 214 -17.59 -1.67 2.07
C THR A 214 -19.07 -1.70 1.74
N SER A 215 -19.59 -2.93 1.56
CA SER A 215 -21.01 -3.30 1.60
C SER A 215 -22.00 -2.45 0.78
N MET A 216 -22.14 -2.78 -0.51
CA MET A 216 -23.47 -2.81 -1.14
C MET A 216 -23.68 -4.17 -1.79
N MET A 217 -24.90 -4.67 -1.65
CA MET A 217 -25.38 -5.99 -2.07
C MET A 217 -24.91 -6.37 -3.48
N ASN A 218 -24.58 -7.65 -3.62
CA ASN A 218 -24.27 -8.40 -4.82
C ASN A 218 -24.89 -7.86 -6.12
N LEU A 219 -24.04 -7.30 -6.99
CA LEU A 219 -23.92 -7.65 -8.41
C LEU A 219 -22.50 -7.28 -8.85
N VAL A 220 -21.51 -8.08 -8.47
CA VAL A 220 -20.20 -8.00 -9.14
C VAL A 220 -20.39 -8.66 -10.51
N PRO A 221 -20.24 -7.95 -11.64
CA PRO A 221 -20.03 -8.65 -12.91
C PRO A 221 -18.76 -9.47 -12.73
N ARG A 222 -18.91 -10.80 -12.65
CA ARG A 222 -17.79 -11.73 -12.59
C ARG A 222 -17.07 -11.65 -13.93
N VAL A 223 -16.09 -10.75 -14.03
CA VAL A 223 -15.15 -10.74 -15.15
C VAL A 223 -14.13 -11.82 -14.85
N GLU A 224 -14.35 -13.01 -15.40
CA GLU A 224 -13.31 -14.04 -15.43
C GLU A 224 -12.25 -13.60 -16.45
N GLY A 225 -11.23 -12.88 -15.99
CA GLY A 225 -10.04 -12.64 -16.79
C GLY A 225 -9.16 -13.89 -16.75
N GLN A 226 -8.95 -14.55 -17.89
CA GLN A 226 -7.91 -15.56 -18.01
C GLN A 226 -6.58 -14.83 -18.26
N LEU A 227 -5.62 -14.97 -17.33
CA LEU A 227 -4.26 -14.49 -17.55
C LEU A 227 -3.60 -15.40 -18.60
N ILE A 228 -3.48 -14.93 -19.83
CA ILE A 228 -2.78 -15.66 -20.89
C ILE A 228 -1.36 -15.09 -21.00
N ILE A 229 -0.38 -15.87 -20.55
CA ILE A 229 1.03 -15.53 -20.73
C ILE A 229 1.50 -16.16 -22.05
N HIS A 230 1.63 -15.34 -23.09
CA HIS A 230 2.32 -15.76 -24.31
C HIS A 230 3.80 -15.44 -24.19
N VAL A 231 4.63 -16.48 -24.01
CA VAL A 231 6.09 -16.37 -24.12
C VAL A 231 6.47 -16.69 -25.56
N LYS A 232 6.87 -15.67 -26.34
CA LYS A 232 7.43 -15.88 -27.68
C LYS A 232 8.95 -15.85 -27.59
N MET A 233 9.60 -16.98 -27.91
CA MET A 233 11.05 -17.03 -28.02
C MET A 233 11.45 -16.54 -29.42
N GLU A 234 12.04 -15.35 -29.51
CA GLU A 234 12.64 -14.88 -30.75
C GLU A 234 14.14 -15.12 -30.69
N THR A 235 14.58 -16.17 -31.40
CA THR A 235 15.96 -16.47 -31.85
C THR A 235 17.12 -16.29 -30.86
N VAL A 236 17.87 -17.38 -30.66
CA VAL A 236 19.17 -17.37 -30.00
C VAL A 236 20.17 -16.61 -30.88
N ILE A 237 20.66 -15.46 -30.42
CA ILE A 237 21.86 -14.83 -30.99
C ILE A 237 23.01 -15.17 -30.05
N GLU A 238 24.13 -15.62 -30.61
CA GLU A 238 25.29 -16.10 -29.84
C GLU A 238 25.60 -15.17 -28.66
N HIS A 239 25.61 -15.77 -27.46
CA HIS A 239 25.88 -15.18 -26.15
C HIS A 239 24.80 -14.32 -25.47
N SER A 240 23.55 -14.26 -25.96
CA SER A 240 22.42 -13.67 -25.19
C SER A 240 21.06 -14.28 -25.55
N THR A 241 20.22 -14.53 -24.54
CA THR A 241 18.80 -14.88 -24.73
C THR A 241 17.95 -13.64 -24.47
N VAL A 242 17.16 -13.22 -25.46
CA VAL A 242 16.21 -12.12 -25.30
C VAL A 242 14.84 -12.71 -24.96
N PHE A 243 14.27 -12.29 -23.82
CA PHE A 243 12.89 -12.62 -23.46
C PHE A 243 12.01 -11.40 -23.69
N VAL A 244 10.97 -11.56 -24.51
CA VAL A 244 9.90 -10.57 -24.63
C VAL A 244 8.70 -11.12 -23.87
N LEU A 245 8.45 -10.58 -22.67
CA LEU A 245 7.27 -10.91 -21.88
C LEU A 245 6.17 -9.89 -22.22
N VAL A 246 5.17 -10.34 -23.00
CA VAL A 246 3.97 -9.55 -23.28
C VAL A 246 2.88 -10.01 -22.32
N ILE A 247 2.55 -9.19 -21.33
CA ILE A 247 1.42 -9.43 -20.43
C ILE A 247 0.23 -8.65 -21.00
N GLY A 248 -0.78 -9.38 -21.44
CA GLY A 248 -2.06 -8.84 -21.85
C GLY A 248 -3.17 -9.31 -20.92
N SER A 249 -4.18 -8.47 -20.71
CA SER A 249 -5.46 -8.90 -20.14
C SER A 249 -6.51 -8.83 -21.26
N ALA A 250 -7.29 -9.91 -21.41
CA ALA A 250 -8.42 -9.96 -22.32
C ALA A 250 -9.69 -10.22 -21.50
N PRO A 251 -10.77 -9.44 -21.70
CA PRO A 251 -12.06 -9.80 -21.13
C PRO A 251 -12.56 -11.10 -21.79
N LEU A 252 -12.99 -12.07 -20.99
CA LEU A 252 -13.66 -13.26 -21.53
C LEU A 252 -14.99 -12.83 -22.16
N ARG A 253 -15.15 -13.15 -23.45
CA ARG A 253 -16.30 -12.77 -24.27
C ARG A 253 -17.59 -13.37 -23.67
N GLN A 254 -18.47 -12.54 -23.11
CA GLN A 254 -19.89 -12.87 -23.09
C GLN A 254 -20.54 -12.33 -24.38
N GLN A 255 -21.42 -13.13 -24.95
CA GLN A 255 -21.99 -12.96 -26.28
C GLN A 255 -22.65 -11.57 -26.41
N GLY A 256 -22.13 -10.71 -27.30
CA GLY A 256 -22.84 -9.48 -27.72
C GLY A 256 -22.06 -8.15 -27.78
N SER A 257 -20.78 -8.06 -27.37
CA SER A 257 -20.03 -6.78 -27.45
C SER A 257 -18.95 -6.76 -28.54
N HIS A 258 -18.87 -5.64 -29.27
CA HIS A 258 -18.02 -5.41 -30.45
C HIS A 258 -16.81 -4.48 -30.18
N SER A 259 -16.35 -4.33 -28.94
CA SER A 259 -15.14 -3.53 -28.66
C SER A 259 -14.10 -4.31 -27.86
N MET A 260 -12.89 -4.34 -28.40
CA MET A 260 -11.71 -5.01 -27.84
C MET A 260 -10.67 -3.92 -27.55
N PHE A 261 -10.32 -3.73 -26.28
CA PHE A 261 -9.24 -2.82 -25.89
C PHE A 261 -8.09 -3.65 -25.34
N TYR A 262 -6.90 -3.50 -25.94
CA TYR A 262 -5.66 -4.08 -25.46
C TYR A 262 -4.83 -3.00 -24.76
N LEU A 263 -4.48 -3.25 -23.49
CA LEU A 263 -3.40 -2.52 -22.83
C LEU A 263 -2.24 -3.51 -22.63
N GLY A 264 -1.17 -3.33 -23.38
CA GLY A 264 0.04 -4.13 -23.28
C GLY A 264 1.20 -3.29 -22.80
N THR A 265 1.89 -3.74 -21.75
CA THR A 265 3.19 -3.22 -21.34
C THR A 265 4.27 -4.21 -21.75
N ALA A 266 5.25 -3.76 -22.52
CA ALA A 266 6.43 -4.55 -22.87
C ALA A 266 7.53 -4.33 -21.83
N LEU A 267 7.96 -5.42 -21.17
CA LEU A 267 9.15 -5.43 -20.31
C LEU A 267 10.25 -6.20 -21.04
N THR A 268 11.33 -5.50 -21.40
CA THR A 268 12.54 -6.10 -21.97
C THR A 268 13.52 -6.37 -20.84
N VAL A 269 13.84 -7.64 -20.59
CA VAL A 269 14.85 -8.04 -19.61
C VAL A 269 16.03 -8.68 -20.37
N GLN A 270 17.20 -8.04 -20.29
CA GLN A 270 18.46 -8.62 -20.77
C GLN A 270 19.23 -9.17 -19.56
N THR A 271 19.48 -10.48 -19.56
CA THR A 271 20.38 -11.13 -18.59
C THR A 271 21.61 -11.68 -19.30
N PRO A 272 22.84 -11.26 -18.94
CA PRO A 272 24.06 -11.91 -19.43
C PRO A 272 24.18 -13.32 -18.88
N LEU A 273 24.46 -14.30 -19.74
CA LEU A 273 24.80 -15.67 -19.31
C LEU A 273 26.20 -15.67 -18.67
N GLN A 274 26.28 -15.93 -17.37
CA GLN A 274 27.55 -16.21 -16.71
C GLN A 274 28.15 -17.50 -17.27
N SER A 275 29.34 -17.41 -17.86
CA SER A 275 30.09 -18.58 -18.33
C SER A 275 30.56 -19.40 -17.13
N LYS A 276 30.05 -20.63 -16.98
CA LYS A 276 30.65 -21.61 -16.07
C LYS A 276 31.97 -22.07 -16.67
N SER A 277 33.10 -21.71 -16.07
CA SER A 277 34.40 -22.29 -16.37
C SER A 277 34.39 -23.79 -16.04
N ALA A 278 34.70 -24.63 -17.02
CA ALA A 278 34.79 -26.09 -16.89
C ALA A 278 35.94 -26.52 -15.96
N PRO A 279 35.83 -27.65 -15.24
CA PRO A 279 36.89 -28.15 -14.36
C PRO A 279 38.04 -28.76 -15.19
N ARG A 280 39.29 -28.39 -14.86
CA ARG A 280 40.50 -29.01 -15.41
C ARG A 280 40.54 -30.50 -15.04
N ARG A 281 40.58 -31.38 -16.04
CA ARG A 281 40.96 -32.79 -15.88
C ARG A 281 42.46 -32.85 -15.55
N THR A 282 42.80 -33.34 -14.37
CA THR A 282 44.12 -33.88 -14.05
C THR A 282 44.28 -35.22 -14.77
N HIS A 283 45.23 -35.31 -15.69
CA HIS A 283 45.74 -36.59 -16.18
C HIS A 283 46.89 -37.04 -15.25
N ILE A 284 46.84 -38.33 -14.91
CA ILE A 284 47.95 -39.13 -14.35
C ILE A 284 49.10 -39.16 -15.36
#